data_AF-A0AAV4IVA3-F1
#
_entry.id   AF-A0AAV4IVA3-F1
#
_cell.length_a   1.000
_cell.length_b   1.000
_cell.length_c   1.000
_cell.angle_alpha   90.00
_cell.angle_beta   90.00
_cell.angle_gamma   90.00
#
_symmetry.space_group_name_H-M   'P 1'
#
loop_
_entity.id
_entity.type
_entity.pdbx_description
1 polymer ?
#
loop_
_entity_poly.entity_id
_entity_poly.type
_entity_poly.pdbx_seq_one_letter_code
_entity_poly.pdbx_strand_id
1 'polypeptide(L)'
;MPVIFLKSLNPPRLMNGTRCIVTKAMRNLIEVKIASGPFKDEKHLIPRIRLQSSKTALSFTFQRQQFALRPCFSLTIKQGTRTVSTCSWAGSKISSLHSRHAICGIIKNWQKE
;
A
#
# COMPACT_ATOMS: atom_id res chain seq x y z
N MET A 1 -12.90 0.56 -1.62
CA MET A 1 -11.73 1.47 -1.83
C MET A 1 -10.71 0.85 -2.78
N PRO A 2 -10.21 1.55 -3.82
CA PRO A 2 -9.20 1.02 -4.73
C PRO A 2 -7.79 1.01 -4.10
N VAL A 3 -7.08 -0.11 -4.24
CA VAL A 3 -5.75 -0.34 -3.69
C VAL A 3 -4.86 -1.09 -4.68
N ILE A 4 -3.55 -0.99 -4.52
CA ILE A 4 -2.55 -1.72 -5.31
C ILE A 4 -1.60 -2.49 -4.40
N PHE A 5 -1.19 -3.70 -4.83
CA PHE A 5 -0.20 -4.49 -4.12
C PHE A 5 1.22 -3.95 -4.27
N LEU A 6 1.93 -3.89 -3.13
CA LEU A 6 3.31 -3.42 -3.05
C LEU A 6 4.35 -4.54 -3.09
N LYS A 7 3.98 -5.74 -2.65
CA LYS A 7 4.84 -6.91 -2.59
C LYS A 7 4.08 -8.12 -3.10
N SER A 8 4.75 -8.94 -3.92
CA SER A 8 4.24 -10.22 -4.38
C SER A 8 4.07 -11.14 -3.18
N LEU A 9 2.83 -11.59 -2.97
CA LEU A 9 2.46 -12.51 -1.89
C LEU A 9 2.34 -13.92 -2.45
N ASN A 10 1.53 -14.07 -3.50
CA ASN A 10 1.17 -15.35 -4.12
C ASN A 10 1.20 -15.22 -5.64
N PRO A 11 2.39 -15.32 -6.28
CA PRO A 11 2.46 -15.40 -7.73
C PRO A 11 1.76 -16.69 -8.23
N PRO A 12 1.02 -16.66 -9.35
CA PRO A 12 0.86 -15.55 -10.31
C PRO A 12 -0.32 -14.58 -10.02
N ARG A 13 -1.10 -14.80 -8.95
CA ARG A 13 -2.36 -14.08 -8.71
C ARG A 13 -2.16 -12.71 -8.04
N LEU A 14 -1.36 -12.69 -6.99
CA LEU A 14 -1.10 -11.51 -6.14
C LEU A 14 0.34 -11.02 -6.33
N MET A 15 0.57 -10.35 -7.46
CA MET A 15 1.86 -9.78 -7.84
C MET A 15 1.90 -8.27 -7.58
N ASN A 16 3.10 -7.70 -7.64
CA ASN A 16 3.28 -6.25 -7.58
C ASN A 16 2.49 -5.57 -8.68
N GLY A 17 1.72 -4.53 -8.33
CA GLY A 17 0.92 -3.80 -9.30
C GLY A 17 -0.48 -4.35 -9.55
N THR A 18 -0.87 -5.49 -8.94
CA THR A 18 -2.26 -5.98 -9.07
C THR A 18 -3.22 -4.97 -8.42
N ARG A 19 -4.19 -4.51 -9.23
CA ARG A 19 -5.23 -3.55 -8.82
C ARG A 19 -6.38 -4.30 -8.16
N CYS A 20 -6.72 -3.91 -6.94
CA CYS A 20 -7.77 -4.54 -6.16
C CYS A 20 -8.70 -3.51 -5.53
N ILE A 21 -9.88 -3.98 -5.13
CA ILE A 21 -10.86 -3.20 -4.38
C ILE A 21 -11.01 -3.85 -3.01
N VAL A 22 -10.83 -3.07 -1.95
CA VAL A 22 -11.12 -3.51 -0.58
C VAL A 22 -12.62 -3.71 -0.44
N THR A 23 -13.01 -4.91 0.02
CA THR A 23 -14.40 -5.31 0.26
C THR A 23 -14.71 -5.31 1.75
N LYS A 24 -13.81 -5.81 2.59
CA LYS A 24 -13.93 -5.79 4.05
C LYS A 24 -12.57 -5.49 4.70
N ALA A 25 -12.60 -4.74 5.79
CA ALA A 25 -11.42 -4.48 6.61
C ALA A 25 -11.66 -5.01 8.03
N MET A 26 -10.75 -5.85 8.50
CA MET A 26 -10.72 -6.38 9.86
C MET A 26 -9.45 -5.90 10.57
N ARG A 27 -9.34 -6.14 11.89
CA ARG A 27 -8.22 -5.64 12.70
C ARG A 27 -6.83 -6.06 12.17
N ASN A 28 -6.70 -7.30 11.71
CA ASN A 28 -5.43 -7.89 11.25
C ASN A 28 -5.45 -8.42 9.81
N LEU A 29 -6.60 -8.35 9.14
CA LEU A 29 -6.86 -8.93 7.82
C LEU A 29 -7.66 -7.95 6.97
N ILE A 30 -7.38 -7.90 5.67
CA ILE A 30 -8.15 -7.13 4.70
C ILE A 30 -8.62 -8.07 3.61
N GLU A 31 -9.92 -8.12 3.34
CA GLU A 31 -10.49 -8.82 2.19
C GLU A 31 -10.46 -7.88 0.98
N VAL A 32 -9.76 -8.30 -0.07
CA VAL A 32 -9.69 -7.59 -1.34
C VAL A 32 -10.24 -8.43 -2.47
N LYS A 33 -10.74 -7.76 -3.49
CA LYS A 33 -11.23 -8.35 -4.74
C LYS A 33 -10.41 -7.83 -5.90
N ILE A 34 -9.93 -8.69 -6.79
CA ILE A 34 -9.15 -8.27 -7.96
C ILE A 34 -10.06 -7.51 -8.94
N ALA A 35 -9.63 -6.30 -9.32
CA ALA A 35 -10.45 -5.41 -10.15
C ALA A 35 -10.33 -5.70 -11.65
N SER A 36 -9.18 -6.21 -12.11
CA SER A 36 -8.85 -6.36 -13.52
C SER A 36 -7.76 -7.41 -13.73
N GLY A 37 -7.78 -8.09 -14.88
CA GLY A 37 -6.83 -9.14 -15.25
C GLY A 37 -7.51 -10.51 -15.38
N PRO A 38 -6.71 -11.58 -15.55
CA PRO A 38 -7.23 -12.95 -15.72
C PRO A 38 -7.93 -13.50 -14.48
N PHE A 39 -7.59 -12.98 -13.30
CA PHE A 39 -8.15 -13.38 -12.01
C PHE A 39 -9.22 -12.40 -11.50
N LYS A 40 -9.93 -11.72 -12.42
CA LYS A 40 -10.93 -10.71 -12.05
C LYS A 40 -11.98 -11.33 -11.12
N ASP A 41 -12.43 -10.52 -10.16
CA ASP A 41 -13.45 -10.86 -9.19
C ASP A 41 -13.06 -11.90 -8.13
N GLU A 42 -11.84 -12.46 -8.18
CA GLU A 42 -11.30 -13.34 -7.16
C GLU A 42 -11.03 -12.58 -5.85
N LYS A 43 -11.37 -13.22 -4.73
CA LYS A 43 -11.24 -12.65 -3.38
C LYS A 43 -10.01 -13.20 -2.68
N HIS A 44 -9.28 -12.32 -2.01
CA HIS A 44 -8.09 -12.68 -1.24
C HIS A 44 -8.06 -11.99 0.11
N LEU A 45 -7.55 -12.70 1.10
CA LEU A 45 -7.30 -12.19 2.44
C LEU A 45 -5.84 -11.79 2.56
N ILE A 46 -5.59 -10.53 2.97
CA ILE A 46 -4.25 -9.99 3.10
C ILE A 46 -3.92 -9.82 4.58
N PRO A 47 -2.94 -10.57 5.10
CA PRO A 47 -2.40 -10.35 6.44
C PRO A 47 -1.37 -9.20 6.45
N ARG A 48 -1.01 -8.72 7.65
CA ARG A 48 0.13 -7.81 7.83
C ARG A 48 1.44 -8.58 7.61
N ILE A 49 2.31 -8.07 6.74
CA ILE A 49 3.64 -8.63 6.48
C ILE A 49 4.69 -7.88 7.31
N ARG A 50 5.66 -8.62 7.84
CA ARG A 50 6.86 -8.05 8.47
C ARG A 50 7.85 -7.61 7.40
N LEU A 51 8.24 -6.34 7.44
CA LEU A 51 9.30 -5.77 6.61
C LEU A 51 10.48 -5.43 7.52
N GLN A 52 11.63 -6.00 7.19
CA GLN A 52 12.88 -5.72 7.86
C GLN A 52 13.65 -4.68 7.03
N SER A 53 14.23 -3.67 7.68
CA SER A 53 15.18 -2.77 7.02
C SER A 53 16.44 -3.55 6.67
N SER A 54 16.82 -3.63 5.38
CA SER A 54 18.10 -4.23 5.00
C SER A 54 19.26 -3.37 5.52
N LYS A 55 20.32 -4.04 6.01
CA LYS A 55 21.60 -3.49 6.52
C LYS A 55 21.72 -1.97 6.40
N THR A 56 21.22 -1.27 7.40
CA THR A 56 21.59 0.13 7.66
C THR A 56 22.92 0.08 8.43
N ALA A 57 23.72 1.16 8.43
CA ALA A 57 24.98 1.26 9.17
C ALA A 57 24.83 1.15 10.71
N LEU A 58 23.65 0.77 11.19
CA LEU A 58 23.25 0.65 12.58
C LEU A 58 23.31 -0.83 12.98
N SER A 59 23.79 -1.11 14.19
CA SER A 59 23.97 -2.46 14.74
C SER A 59 22.66 -3.20 15.06
N PHE A 60 21.50 -2.61 14.78
CA PHE A 60 20.19 -3.17 15.09
C PHE A 60 19.26 -3.17 13.87
N THR A 61 18.36 -4.15 13.82
CA THR A 61 17.42 -4.33 12.72
C THR A 61 16.05 -3.77 13.08
N PHE A 62 15.50 -2.88 12.25
CA PHE A 62 14.12 -2.42 12.42
C PHE A 62 13.16 -3.39 11.73
N GLN A 63 12.09 -3.77 12.43
CA GLN A 63 10.98 -4.53 11.86
C GLN A 63 9.71 -3.69 11.89
N ARG A 64 9.03 -3.58 10.75
CA ARG A 64 7.72 -2.94 10.64
C ARG A 64 6.70 -3.95 10.16
N GLN A 65 5.58 -4.09 10.88
CA GLN A 65 4.42 -4.84 10.40
C GLN A 65 3.46 -3.89 9.68
N GLN A 66 3.21 -4.14 8.41
CA GLN A 66 2.23 -3.38 7.63
C GLN A 66 1.54 -4.26 6.59
N PHE A 67 0.36 -3.83 6.14
CA PHE A 67 -0.27 -4.45 4.99
C PHE A 67 0.52 -4.13 3.72
N ALA A 68 0.67 -5.11 2.82
CA ALA A 68 1.37 -4.94 1.54
C ALA A 68 0.50 -4.23 0.48
N LEU A 69 -0.23 -3.19 0.89
CA LEU A 69 -1.18 -2.44 0.07
C LEU A 69 -0.88 -0.95 0.11
N ARG A 70 -1.20 -0.25 -0.98
CA ARG A 70 -1.27 1.22 -1.04
C ARG A 70 -2.62 1.66 -1.60
N PRO A 71 -3.26 2.71 -1.04
CA PRO A 71 -4.43 3.32 -1.69
C PRO A 71 -4.04 3.85 -3.08
N CYS A 72 -4.96 3.73 -4.02
CA CYS A 72 -4.69 3.91 -5.43
C CYS A 72 -5.90 4.53 -6.13
N PHE A 73 -6.06 5.85 -6.02
CA PHE A 73 -7.13 6.58 -6.71
C PHE A 73 -6.76 6.95 -8.14
N SER A 74 -5.49 7.33 -8.36
CA SER A 74 -4.93 7.64 -9.68
C SER A 74 -3.59 6.95 -9.86
N LEU A 75 -3.39 6.45 -11.07
CA LEU A 75 -2.22 5.70 -11.49
C LEU A 75 -1.57 6.42 -12.66
N THR A 76 -0.32 6.84 -12.49
CA THR A 76 0.50 7.32 -13.60
C THR A 76 1.09 6.13 -14.32
N ILE A 77 0.91 6.10 -15.64
CA ILE A 77 1.59 5.15 -16.52
C ILE A 77 2.92 5.80 -16.92
N LYS A 78 4.04 5.24 -16.49
CA LYS A 78 5.36 5.68 -16.95
C LYS A 78 5.61 5.09 -18.34
N GLN A 79 5.87 5.93 -19.33
CA GLN A 79 6.24 5.45 -20.66
C GLN A 79 7.58 4.70 -20.60
N GLY A 80 7.64 3.50 -21.21
CA GLY A 80 8.85 2.67 -21.26
C GLY A 80 9.03 1.67 -20.12
N THR A 81 8.30 1.79 -19.01
CA THR A 81 8.29 0.77 -17.95
C THR A 81 6.83 0.42 -17.68
N ARG A 82 6.42 -0.83 -17.87
CA ARG A 82 5.04 -1.32 -17.59
C ARG A 82 4.72 -1.36 -16.08
N THR A 83 5.31 -0.45 -15.32
CA THR A 83 5.16 -0.30 -13.89
C THR A 83 4.19 0.84 -13.65
N VAL A 84 3.10 0.53 -12.97
CA VAL A 84 2.05 1.46 -12.63
C VAL A 84 2.35 2.03 -11.25
N SER A 85 2.69 3.33 -11.19
CA SER A 85 2.97 4.03 -9.93
C SER A 85 1.76 4.82 -9.45
N THR A 86 1.49 4.76 -8.14
CA THR A 86 0.47 5.60 -7.50
C THR A 86 0.95 7.03 -7.42
N CYS A 87 0.10 8.00 -7.75
CA CYS A 87 0.37 9.41 -7.49
C CYS A 87 0.44 9.64 -5.97
N SER A 88 1.65 9.85 -5.43
CA SER A 88 1.78 10.50 -4.13
C SER A 88 1.47 11.97 -4.33
N TRP A 89 0.61 12.57 -3.49
CA TRP A 89 0.57 14.03 -3.38
C TRP A 89 2.00 14.48 -3.06
N ALA A 90 2.65 15.14 -4.03
CA ALA A 90 3.95 15.73 -3.84
C ALA A 90 3.73 17.06 -3.10
N GLY A 91 3.88 17.04 -1.79
CA GLY A 91 3.97 18.26 -0.99
C GLY A 91 5.29 18.98 -1.30
N SER A 92 5.15 20.22 -1.74
CA SER A 92 6.16 21.22 -2.06
C SER A 92 7.39 21.25 -1.13
N LYS A 93 8.55 21.68 -1.68
CA LYS A 93 9.70 22.13 -0.89
C LYS A 93 9.23 23.13 0.17
N ILE A 94 9.28 22.74 1.44
CA ILE A 94 9.21 23.67 2.58
C ILE A 94 10.47 23.41 3.39
N SER A 95 11.41 24.33 3.25
CA SER A 95 12.53 24.53 4.16
C SER A 95 12.02 24.73 5.59
N SER A 96 12.64 24.04 6.54
CA SER A 96 12.62 24.28 8.00
C SER A 96 11.27 24.61 8.66
N LEU A 97 10.71 23.66 9.43
CA LEU A 97 10.44 23.83 10.87
C LEU A 97 9.76 22.57 11.44
N HIS A 98 10.07 22.31 12.70
CA HIS A 98 9.43 21.35 13.59
C HIS A 98 7.90 21.26 13.45
N SER A 99 7.32 20.04 13.41
CA SER A 99 6.36 19.56 14.43
C SER A 99 5.76 18.20 14.02
N ARG A 100 5.96 17.20 14.88
CA ARG A 100 5.55 15.81 14.70
C ARG A 100 4.06 15.57 15.00
N HIS A 101 3.09 16.10 14.25
CA HIS A 101 1.67 15.77 14.54
C HIS A 101 0.71 15.60 13.34
N ALA A 102 1.12 15.79 12.09
CA ALA A 102 0.16 15.84 10.98
C ALA A 102 -0.30 14.47 10.40
N ILE A 103 0.44 13.36 10.63
CA ILE A 103 0.18 12.09 9.93
C ILE A 103 -0.91 11.23 10.61
N CYS A 104 -1.25 11.52 11.88
CA CYS A 104 -2.23 10.71 12.63
C CYS A 104 -3.70 11.02 12.27
N GLY A 105 -4.00 12.20 11.72
CA GLY A 105 -5.39 12.64 11.47
C GLY A 105 -6.09 11.94 10.31
N ILE A 106 -5.36 11.60 9.25
CA ILE A 106 -5.95 11.09 7.99
C ILE A 106 -6.48 9.65 8.16
N ILE A 107 -5.86 8.85 9.04
CA ILE A 107 -6.28 7.46 9.27
C ILE A 107 -7.51 7.38 10.17
N LYS A 108 -7.68 8.33 11.11
CA LYS A 108 -8.84 8.33 12.02
C LYS A 108 -10.14 8.77 11.34
N ASN A 109 -10.06 9.58 10.28
CA ASN A 109 -11.24 10.05 9.55
C ASN A 109 -11.87 9.01 8.61
N TRP A 110 -11.19 7.90 8.34
CA TRP A 110 -11.77 6.78 7.59
C TRP A 110 -12.55 5.78 8.47
N GLN A 111 -12.52 5.96 9.80
CA GLN A 111 -13.15 5.03 10.76
C GLN A 111 -14.47 5.55 11.33
N LYS A 112 -15.02 6.66 10.80
CA LYS A 112 -16.36 7.16 11.12
C LYS A 112 -17.11 7.46 9.82
N GLU A 113 -17.68 6.40 9.26
CA GLU A 113 -18.91 6.38 8.45
C GLU A 113 -19.49 4.97 8.56
#